data_AF-A0A4Q0NPQ4-F1
#
_entry.id   AF-A0A4Q0NPQ4-F1
#
_cell.length_a   1.000
_cell.length_b   1.000
_cell.length_c   1.000
_cell.angle_alpha   90.00
_cell.angle_beta   90.00
_cell.angle_gamma   90.00
#
_symmetry.space_group_name_H-M   'P 1'
#
loop_
_entity.id
_entity.type
_entity.pdbx_description
1 polymer ?
#
loop_
_entity_poly.entity_id
_entity_poly.type
_entity_poly.pdbx_seq_one_letter_code
_entity_poly.pdbx_strand_id
1 'polypeptide(L)' 'MLLDTSVRHQVYVEDCEVCCNPIELTVSYEDAVLTEFQVASIEQ' A
#
# COMPACT_ATOMS: atom_id res chain seq x y z
N MET A 1 3.62 -8.95 -1.10
CA MET A 1 2.52 -8.31 -1.84
C MET A 1 2.95 -7.98 -3.28
N LEU A 2 2.03 -8.00 -4.23
CA LEU A 2 2.23 -7.53 -5.60
C LEU A 2 1.43 -6.23 -5.79
N LEU A 3 2.03 -5.23 -6.42
CA LEU A 3 1.40 -3.93 -6.66
C LEU A 3 1.21 -3.73 -8.16
N ASP A 4 0.02 -3.31 -8.57
CA ASP A 4 -0.29 -3.12 -9.99
C ASP A 4 0.13 -1.72 -10.46
N THR A 5 1.20 -1.64 -11.26
CA THR A 5 1.68 -0.37 -11.82
C THR A 5 0.73 0.26 -12.85
N SER A 6 -0.31 -0.46 -13.29
CA SER A 6 -1.29 0.06 -14.26
C SER A 6 -2.21 1.12 -13.66
N VAL A 7 -2.39 1.11 -12.34
CA VAL A 7 -3.23 2.05 -11.60
C VAL A 7 -2.36 3.08 -10.90
N ARG A 8 -2.54 4.36 -11.24
CA ARG A 8 -1.69 5.46 -10.76
C ARG A 8 -1.72 5.67 -9.25
N HIS A 9 -2.85 5.41 -8.60
CA HIS A 9 -3.01 5.64 -7.17
C HIS A 9 -3.87 4.52 -6.60
N GLN A 10 -3.36 3.85 -5.58
CA GLN A 10 -3.98 2.66 -5.01
C GLN A 10 -3.91 2.71 -3.49
N VAL A 11 -5.01 2.30 -2.86
CA VAL A 11 -5.14 2.16 -1.42
C VAL A 11 -5.58 0.73 -1.14
N TYR A 12 -4.82 0.04 -0.29
CA TYR A 12 -5.10 -1.34 0.10
C TYR A 12 -5.10 -1.47 1.60
N VAL A 13 -5.89 -2.41 2.12
CA VAL A 13 -5.79 -2.84 3.51
C VAL A 13 -5.24 -4.26 3.51
N GLU A 14 -4.17 -4.47 4.25
CA GLU A 14 -3.49 -5.76 4.41
C GLU A 14 -3.19 -5.98 5.89
N ASP A 15 -2.98 -7.23 6.29
CA ASP A 15 -2.52 -7.54 7.65
C ASP A 15 -0.99 -7.46 7.70
N CYS A 16 -0.45 -6.86 8.77
CA CYS A 16 0.99 -6.85 8.98
C CYS A 16 1.51 -8.28 9.28
N GLU A 17 2.41 -8.80 8.44
CA GLU A 17 2.97 -10.16 8.58
C GLU A 17 3.78 -10.40 9.87
N VAL A 18 4.09 -9.34 10.65
CA VAL A 18 4.84 -9.44 11.91
C VAL A 18 3.92 -9.43 13.13
N CYS A 19 2.90 -8.57 13.13
CA CYS A 19 2.03 -8.36 14.30
C CYS A 19 0.53 -8.64 14.04
N CYS A 20 0.17 -9.06 12.83
CA CYS A 20 -1.20 -9.34 12.38
C CYS A 20 -2.21 -8.20 12.60
N ASN A 21 -1.72 -6.96 12.74
CA ASN A 21 -2.57 -5.79 12.84
C ASN A 21 -2.89 -5.24 11.45
N PRO A 22 -4.11 -4.74 11.22
CA PRO A 22 -4.48 -4.16 9.94
C PRO A 22 -3.67 -2.90 9.66
N ILE A 23 -3.14 -2.83 8.44
CA ILE A 23 -2.41 -1.68 7.90
C ILE A 23 -3.03 -1.25 6.58
N GLU A 24 -3.12 0.06 6.37
CA GLU A 24 -3.47 0.66 5.10
C GLU A 24 -2.18 1.05 4.35
N LEU A 25 -2.08 0.64 3.09
CA LEU A 25 -1.01 1.02 2.18
C LEU A 25 -1.55 1.98 1.14
N THR A 26 -0.92 3.14 1.00
CA THR A 26 -1.17 4.08 -0.09
C THR A 26 0.05 4.11 -1.00
N VAL A 27 -0.15 3.82 -2.28
CA VAL A 27 0.94 3.80 -3.28
C VAL A 27 0.56 4.61 -4.51
N SER A 28 1.53 5.33 -5.06
CA SER A 28 1.36 6.10 -6.29
C SER A 28 2.46 5.80 -7.30
N TYR A 29 2.08 5.79 -8.58
CA TYR A 29 2.95 5.46 -9.71
C TYR A 29 2.92 6.55 -10.79
N GLU A 30 4.08 6.80 -11.37
CA GLU A 30 4.26 7.64 -12.56
C GLU A 30 5.19 6.92 -13.53
N ASP A 31 4.77 6.74 -14.78
CA ASP A 31 5.53 6.01 -15.81
C ASP A 31 6.05 4.62 -15.34
N ALA A 32 5.18 3.88 -14.62
CA ALA A 32 5.49 2.60 -13.98
C ALA A 32 6.60 2.64 -12.92
N VAL A 33 6.98 3.83 -12.46
CA VAL A 33 7.91 4.06 -11.34
C VAL A 33 7.08 4.38 -10.10
N LEU A 34 7.41 3.73 -8.99
CA LEU A 34 6.83 4.03 -7.68
C LEU A 34 7.32 5.40 -7.20
N THR A 35 6.43 6.36 -7.05
CA THR A 35 6.75 7.73 -6.61
C THR A 35 6.35 7.97 -5.16
N GLU A 36 5.40 7.21 -4.65
CA GLU A 36 4.92 7.32 -3.27
C GLU A 36 4.63 5.94 -2.70
N PHE A 37 5.05 5.73 -1.46
CA PHE A 37 4.72 4.57 -0.67
C PHE A 37 4.51 5.01 0.78
N GLN A 38 3.30 4.86 1.28
CA GLN A 38 2.94 5.17 2.66
C GLN A 38 2.23 3.98 3.28
N VAL A 39 2.47 3.78 4.57
CA VAL A 39 1.81 2.75 5.37
C VAL A 39 1.33 3.39 6.65
N ALA A 40 0.05 3.20 6.97
CA ALA A 40 -0.55 3.61 8.22
C ALA A 40 -1.11 2.38 8.93
N SER A 41 -0.87 2.24 10.24
CA SER A 41 -1.67 1.31 11.03
C SER A 41 -3.03 1.94 11.25
N ILE A 42 -4.08 1.17 11.03
CA ILE A 42 -5.47 1.65 11.10
C ILE A 42 -6.23 1.05 12.28
N GLU A 43 -5.52 0.81 13.40
CA GLU A 43 -6.01 0.23 14.67
C GLU A 43 -7.54 0.16 14.74
N GLN A 44 -8.08 -1.05 14.53
CA GLN A 44 -9.52 -1.31 14.59
C GLN A 44 -9.99 -1.57 16.02
#